data_AF-A0AAN7HHU2-F1
#
_entry.id   AF-A0AAN7HHU2-F1
#
_cell.length_a   1.000
_cell.length_b   1.000
_cell.length_c   1.000
_cell.angle_alpha   90.00
_cell.angle_beta   90.00
_cell.angle_gamma   90.00
#
_symmetry.space_group_name_H-M   'P 1'
#
loop_
_entity.id
_entity.type
_entity.pdbx_description
1 polymer ?
#
loop_
_entity_poly.entity_id
_entity_poly.type
_entity_poly.pdbx_seq_one_letter_code
_entity_poly.pdbx_strand_id
1 'polypeptide(L)'
;MIIPIRCFSCGKVTGDLWEKFVKLIEEENLTDGDALDQLGCKRYCCRRMVMTHVDLIEKLLKYTPDGRNYKKIEMQARNQEQR
;
A
#
# COMPACT_ATOMS: atom_id res chain seq x y z
N MET A 1 1.64 -4.64 7.27
CA MET A 1 3.06 -4.19 7.12
C MET A 1 3.34 -4.12 5.63
N ILE A 2 4.56 -3.83 5.16
CA ILE A 2 4.91 -3.85 3.72
C ILE A 2 4.60 -5.22 3.10
N ILE A 3 4.26 -5.25 1.80
CA ILE A 3 3.98 -6.48 1.05
C ILE A 3 5.18 -7.44 1.06
N PRO A 4 5.00 -8.77 1.17
CA PRO A 4 6.11 -9.70 1.07
C PRO A 4 6.81 -9.62 -0.29
N ILE A 5 8.14 -9.62 -0.27
CA ILE A 5 9.00 -9.54 -1.46
C ILE A 5 8.75 -10.73 -2.40
N ARG A 6 8.52 -11.93 -1.83
CA ARG A 6 8.18 -13.16 -2.55
C ARG A 6 7.00 -13.86 -1.89
N CYS A 7 6.23 -14.60 -2.70
CA CYS A 7 5.17 -15.45 -2.20
C CYS A 7 5.72 -16.59 -1.32
N PHE A 8 5.13 -16.76 -0.13
CA PHE A 8 5.54 -17.77 0.85
C PHE A 8 5.43 -19.22 0.37
N SER A 9 4.61 -19.50 -0.64
CA SER A 9 4.43 -20.87 -1.16
C SER A 9 5.21 -21.11 -2.44
N CYS A 10 5.11 -20.20 -3.41
CA CYS A 10 5.60 -20.41 -4.77
C CYS A 10 6.96 -19.73 -5.03
N GLY A 11 7.43 -18.85 -4.15
CA GLY A 11 8.66 -18.09 -4.34
C GLY A 11 8.64 -17.05 -5.46
N LYS A 12 7.51 -16.87 -6.17
CA LYS A 12 7.31 -15.82 -7.18
C LYS A 12 7.51 -14.46 -6.51
N VAL A 13 8.20 -13.55 -7.19
CA VAL A 13 8.36 -12.15 -6.75
C VAL A 13 6.98 -11.48 -6.76
N THR A 14 6.64 -10.86 -5.63
CA THR A 14 5.35 -10.18 -5.40
C THR A 14 5.54 -8.73 -4.94
N GLY A 15 6.75 -8.37 -4.49
CA GLY A 15 7.01 -7.04 -3.93
C GLY A 15 6.84 -5.88 -4.91
N ASP A 16 7.06 -6.11 -6.19
CA ASP A 16 6.93 -5.10 -7.26
C ASP A 16 5.50 -4.93 -7.79
N LEU A 17 4.56 -5.76 -7.34
CA LEU A 17 3.21 -5.84 -7.90
C LEU A 17 2.19 -4.97 -7.14
N TRP A 18 2.46 -4.60 -5.89
CA TRP A 18 1.49 -3.93 -5.02
C TRP A 18 1.03 -2.58 -5.57
N GLU A 19 1.96 -1.68 -5.90
CA GLU A 19 1.62 -0.35 -6.41
C GLU A 19 0.87 -0.43 -7.74
N LYS A 20 1.22 -1.40 -8.59
CA LYS A 20 0.52 -1.64 -9.86
C LYS A 20 -0.90 -2.14 -9.61
N PHE A 21 -1.09 -3.05 -8.65
CA PHE A 21 -2.41 -3.55 -8.26
C PHE A 21 -3.32 -2.44 -7.74
N VAL A 22 -2.81 -1.59 -6.85
CA VAL A 22 -3.57 -0.44 -6.31
C VAL A 22 -3.97 0.51 -7.44
N LYS A 23 -3.06 0.85 -8.36
CA LYS A 23 -3.38 1.69 -9.52
C LYS A 23 -4.46 1.09 -10.41
N LEU A 24 -4.41 -0.21 -10.71
CA LEU A 24 -5.44 -0.89 -11.52
C LEU A 24 -6.82 -0.85 -10.85
N ILE A 25 -6.88 -0.90 -9.51
CA ILE A 25 -8.14 -0.81 -8.78
C ILE A 25 -8.65 0.63 -8.71
N GLU A 26 -7.78 1.58 -8.37
CA GLU A 26 -8.18 2.98 -8.14
C GLU A 26 -8.41 3.76 -9.44
N GLU A 27 -7.52 3.61 -10.43
CA GLU A 27 -7.58 4.37 -11.69
C GLU A 27 -8.50 3.69 -12.71
N GLU A 28 -8.39 2.37 -12.87
CA GLU A 28 -9.09 1.62 -13.91
C GLU A 28 -10.39 0.94 -13.41
N ASN A 29 -10.69 0.98 -12.10
CA ASN A 29 -11.87 0.34 -11.48
C ASN A 29 -12.05 -1.13 -11.88
N LEU A 30 -10.94 -1.85 -12.05
CA LEU A 30 -10.95 -3.29 -12.35
C LEU A 30 -11.40 -4.11 -11.14
N THR A 31 -11.98 -5.28 -11.40
CA THR A 31 -12.22 -6.26 -10.33
C THR A 31 -10.90 -6.83 -9.83
N ASP A 32 -10.81 -7.19 -8.54
CA ASP A 32 -9.61 -7.80 -7.95
C ASP A 32 -9.11 -9.00 -8.75
N GLY A 33 -10.03 -9.81 -9.29
CA GLY A 33 -9.72 -10.98 -10.10
C GLY A 33 -8.98 -10.60 -11.38
N ASP A 34 -9.55 -9.68 -12.15
CA ASP A 34 -9.00 -9.24 -13.44
C ASP A 34 -7.67 -8.50 -13.27
N ALA A 35 -7.55 -7.66 -12.24
CA ALA A 35 -6.30 -6.97 -11.92
C ALA A 35 -5.17 -7.96 -11.58
N LEU A 36 -5.46 -9.02 -10.82
CA LEU A 36 -4.47 -10.07 -10.51
C LEU A 36 -4.09 -10.89 -11.74
N ASP A 37 -5.01 -11.10 -12.67
CA ASP A 37 -4.76 -11.77 -13.94
C ASP A 37 -3.85 -10.94 -14.84
N GLN A 38 -4.08 -9.63 -14.95
CA GLN A 38 -3.21 -8.71 -15.68
C GLN A 38 -1.79 -8.65 -15.10
N LEU A 39 -1.63 -8.73 -13.77
CA LEU A 39 -0.34 -8.81 -13.09
C LEU A 39 0.35 -10.18 -13.20
N GLY A 40 -0.25 -11.12 -13.94
CA GLY A 40 0.29 -12.46 -14.17
C GLY A 40 0.29 -13.35 -12.93
N CYS A 41 -0.54 -13.06 -11.93
CA CYS A 41 -0.71 -13.87 -10.72
C CYS A 41 -1.66 -15.05 -10.98
N LYS A 42 -1.20 -16.04 -11.77
CA LYS A 42 -2.04 -17.19 -12.16
C LYS A 42 -2.39 -18.13 -11.00
N ARG A 43 -1.40 -18.44 -10.14
CA ARG A 43 -1.56 -19.40 -9.03
C ARG A 43 -2.25 -18.73 -7.84
N TYR A 44 -3.21 -19.42 -7.23
CA TYR A 44 -3.95 -18.96 -6.04
C TYR A 44 -3.01 -18.55 -4.89
N CYS A 45 -1.90 -19.27 -4.70
CA CYS A 45 -0.96 -19.01 -3.63
C CYS A 45 -0.22 -17.67 -3.78
N CYS A 46 0.01 -17.23 -5.01
CA CYS A 46 0.64 -15.94 -5.30
C CYS A 46 -0.45 -14.83 -5.33
N ARG A 47 -1.70 -15.13 -5.71
CA ARG A 47 -2.85 -14.19 -5.62
C ARG A 47 -3.16 -13.74 -4.20
N ARG A 48 -3.24 -14.69 -3.25
CA ARG A 48 -3.52 -14.36 -1.84
C ARG A 48 -2.51 -13.40 -1.22
N MET A 49 -1.28 -13.35 -1.72
CA MET A 49 -0.25 -12.45 -1.19
C MET A 49 -0.52 -10.99 -1.51
N VAL A 50 -1.23 -10.72 -2.61
CA VAL A 50 -1.59 -9.37 -3.04
C VAL A 50 -3.01 -9.05 -2.59
N MET A 51 -3.97 -9.92 -2.88
CA MET A 51 -5.40 -9.69 -2.62
C MET A 51 -5.72 -9.45 -1.14
N THR A 52 -5.10 -10.20 -0.21
CA THR A 52 -5.38 -10.08 1.22
C THR A 52 -4.32 -9.27 1.97
N HIS A 53 -3.45 -8.57 1.26
CA HIS A 53 -2.44 -7.73 1.89
C HIS A 53 -3.09 -6.48 2.49
N VAL A 54 -2.68 -6.15 3.72
CA VAL A 54 -3.08 -4.91 4.38
C VAL A 54 -1.81 -4.15 4.70
N ASP A 55 -1.64 -3.01 4.03
CA ASP A 55 -0.51 -2.15 4.32
C ASP A 55 -0.74 -1.37 5.62
N LEU A 56 0.05 -1.74 6.63
CA LEU A 56 0.01 -1.09 7.94
C LEU A 56 1.12 -0.04 8.07
N ILE A 57 2.07 0.02 7.13
CA ILE A 57 3.21 0.93 7.25
C ILE A 57 2.74 2.38 7.26
N GLU A 58 1.77 2.73 6.42
CA GLU A 58 1.18 4.07 6.35
C GLU A 58 0.58 4.53 7.68
N LYS A 59 0.02 3.59 8.45
CA LYS A 59 -0.52 3.88 9.78
C LYS A 59 0.59 4.00 10.81
N LEU A 60 1.62 3.15 10.74
CA LEU A 60 2.74 3.16 11.68
C LEU A 60 3.65 4.39 11.52
N LEU A 61 3.85 4.88 10.29
CA LEU A 61 4.65 6.08 10.00
C LEU A 61 4.14 7.34 10.74
N LYS A 62 2.87 7.34 11.15
CA LYS A 62 2.25 8.43 11.94
C LYS A 62 2.79 8.54 13.37
N TYR A 63 3.38 7.47 13.90
CA TYR A 63 3.85 7.40 15.28
C TYR A 63 5.36 7.67 15.43
N THR A 64 6.09 7.79 14.31
CA THR A 64 7.50 8.17 14.31
C THR A 64 7.67 9.54 14.97
N PRO A 65 8.72 9.75 15.80
CA PRO A 65 8.99 11.04 16.44
C PRO A 65 8.98 12.23 15.47
N ASP A 66 9.41 12.03 14.22
CA ASP A 66 9.43 13.01 13.13
C ASP A 66 8.03 13.30 12.56
N GLY A 67 7.08 12.37 12.67
CA GLY A 67 5.67 12.55 12.31
C GLY A 67 4.90 13.49 13.25
N ARG A 68 5.43 13.74 14.46
CA ARG A 68 4.93 14.83 15.33
C ARG A 68 5.10 16.19 14.66
N ASN A 69 6.08 16.34 13.78
CA ASN A 69 6.37 17.61 13.15
C ASN A 69 5.26 18.00 12.17
N TYR A 70 4.67 17.09 11.39
CA TYR A 70 3.65 17.47 10.40
C TYR A 70 2.39 18.09 11.05
N LYS A 71 1.81 17.47 12.09
CA LYS A 71 0.67 18.06 12.81
C LYS A 71 1.03 19.32 13.59
N LYS A 72 2.27 19.42 14.09
CA LYS A 72 2.76 20.62 14.78
C LYS A 72 3.01 21.78 13.80
N ILE A 73 3.53 21.50 12.61
CA ILE A 73 3.72 22.42 11.48
C ILE A 73 2.36 22.89 10.96
N GLU A 74 1.40 21.97 10.73
CA GLU A 74 0.02 22.35 10.36
C GLU A 74 -0.66 23.23 11.43
N MET A 75 -0.49 22.89 12.72
CA MET A 75 -1.07 23.68 13.81
C MET A 75 -0.38 25.05 13.96
N GLN A 76 0.91 25.14 13.70
CA GLN A 76 1.67 26.40 13.68
C GLN A 76 1.29 27.27 12.47
N ALA A 77 1.12 26.68 11.29
CA ALA A 77 0.68 27.37 10.08
C ALA A 77 -0.74 27.97 10.26
N ARG A 78 -1.68 27.19 10.80
CA ARG A 78 -3.04 27.69 11.13
C ARG A 78 -3.05 28.82 12.16
N ASN A 79 -2.12 28.81 13.12
CA ASN A 79 -2.00 29.87 14.12
C ASN A 79 -1.29 31.12 13.59
N GLN A 80 -0.50 31.02 12.52
CA GLN A 80 0.12 32.17 11.85
C GLN A 80 -0.86 32.91 10.94
N GLU A 81 -1.82 32.21 10.32
CA GLU A 81 -2.87 32.81 9.51
C GLU A 81 -3.95 33.55 10.33
N GLN A 82 -4.00 33.33 11.65
CA GLN A 82 -4.94 33.98 12.58
C GLN A 82 -4.37 35.22 13.29
N ARG A 83 -3.16 35.66 12.93
CA ARG A 83 -2.56 36.93 13.37
C ARG A 83 -2.46 37.90 12.19
#